data_AF-A0A963IMC7-F1
#
_entry.id   AF-A0A963IMC7-F1
#
_cell.length_a   1.000
_cell.length_b   1.000
_cell.length_c   1.000
_cell.angle_alpha   90.00
_cell.angle_beta   90.00
_cell.angle_gamma   90.00
#
_symmetry.space_group_name_H-M   'P 1'
#
loop_
_entity.id
_entity.type
_entity.pdbx_description
1 polymer ?
#
loop_
_entity_poly.entity_id
_entity_poly.type
_entity_poly.pdbx_seq_one_letter_code
_entity_poly.pdbx_strand_id
1 'polypeptide(L)'
;QPLRRLDRAQQQQLADALVDGDFFALPEQIVTAGRDGFRDEIDATLGELRHSVIIERSAAPPAFARVRAALMALAGPPFSA
;
A
#
# COMPACT_ATOMS: atom_id res chain seq x y z
N GLN A 1 4.19 -0.33 -20.38
CA GLN A 1 2.96 0.46 -20.18
C GLN A 1 2.19 -0.14 -19.01
N PRO A 2 1.49 0.65 -18.17
CA PRO A 2 0.78 0.10 -17.02
C PRO A 2 -0.36 -0.83 -17.47
N LEU A 3 -0.48 -2.00 -16.82
CA LEU A 3 -1.49 -3.02 -17.11
C LEU A 3 -2.92 -2.50 -16.94
N ARG A 4 -3.10 -1.52 -16.07
CA ARG A 4 -4.38 -0.86 -15.80
C ARG A 4 -4.14 0.60 -15.44
N ARG A 5 -5.09 1.45 -15.82
CA ARG A 5 -5.20 2.83 -15.34
C ARG A 5 -6.45 2.96 -14.50
N LEU A 6 -6.33 3.59 -13.34
CA LEU A 6 -7.46 3.91 -12.47
C LEU A 6 -8.19 5.13 -13.03
N ASP A 7 -9.52 5.11 -12.95
CA ASP A 7 -10.33 6.32 -13.21
C ASP A 7 -10.19 7.34 -12.07
N ARG A 8 -10.76 8.54 -12.24
CA ARG A 8 -10.63 9.62 -11.27
C ARG A 8 -11.24 9.29 -9.91
N ALA A 9 -12.35 8.56 -9.87
CA ALA A 9 -12.99 8.19 -8.61
C ALA A 9 -12.15 7.16 -7.84
N GLN A 10 -11.59 6.19 -8.57
CA GLN A 10 -10.66 5.19 -8.03
C GLN A 10 -9.35 5.82 -7.53
N GLN A 11 -8.83 6.82 -8.23
CA GLN A 11 -7.67 7.59 -7.78
C GLN A 11 -7.97 8.35 -6.49
N GLN A 12 -9.14 8.99 -6.40
CA GLN A 12 -9.55 9.70 -5.19
C GLN A 12 -9.67 8.74 -4.00
N GLN A 13 -10.30 7.58 -4.20
CA GLN A 13 -10.41 6.56 -3.15
C GLN A 13 -9.03 6.09 -2.64
N LEU A 14 -8.05 5.94 -3.52
CA LEU A 14 -6.69 5.57 -3.12
C LEU A 14 -5.98 6.72 -2.39
N ALA A 15 -6.20 7.97 -2.82
CA ALA A 15 -5.67 9.14 -2.13
C ALA A 15 -6.24 9.25 -0.71
N ASP A 16 -7.54 9.05 -0.52
CA ASP A 16 -8.20 9.04 0.78
C ASP A 16 -7.61 7.93 1.67
N ALA A 17 -7.39 6.73 1.13
CA ALA A 17 -6.76 5.63 1.87
C ALA A 17 -5.33 5.93 2.35
N LEU A 18 -4.57 6.71 1.57
CA LEU A 18 -3.21 7.15 1.93
C LEU A 18 -3.22 8.23 3.02
N VAL A 19 -4.17 9.17 2.96
CA VAL A 19 -4.28 10.31 3.90
C VAL A 19 -4.96 9.88 5.20
N ASP A 20 -6.15 9.30 5.14
CA ASP A 20 -6.93 8.88 6.32
C ASP A 20 -6.29 7.71 7.07
N GLY A 21 -5.35 7.03 6.41
CA GLY A 21 -4.58 5.92 6.95
C GLY A 21 -3.35 6.33 7.75
N ASP A 22 -2.93 7.60 7.76
CA ASP A 22 -1.62 8.01 8.27
C ASP A 22 -0.45 7.22 7.64
N PHE A 23 -0.61 6.79 6.38
CA PHE A 23 0.40 5.95 5.71
C PHE A 23 1.77 6.65 5.65
N PHE A 24 1.77 7.95 5.38
CA PHE A 24 2.97 8.78 5.32
C PHE A 24 3.66 8.99 6.67
N ALA A 25 3.01 8.63 7.79
CA ALA A 25 3.60 8.69 9.13
C ALA A 25 4.21 7.36 9.58
N LEU A 26 4.06 6.28 8.80
CA LEU A 26 4.65 4.99 9.12
C LEU A 26 6.18 5.04 9.02
N PRO A 27 6.91 4.27 9.86
CA PRO A 27 8.32 4.01 9.62
C PRO A 27 8.54 3.37 8.24
N GLU A 28 9.63 3.73 7.57
CA GLU A 28 9.97 3.17 6.25
C GLU A 28 10.20 1.65 6.30
N GLN A 29 10.64 1.12 7.45
CA GLN A 29 10.92 -0.30 7.63
C GLN A 29 10.33 -0.82 8.94
N ILE A 30 9.58 -1.92 8.85
CA ILE A 30 8.98 -2.61 9.99
C ILE A 30 9.35 -4.08 9.89
N VAL A 31 10.32 -4.50 10.71
CA VAL A 31 10.91 -5.85 10.64
C VAL A 31 10.86 -6.52 12.01
N THR A 32 10.38 -7.76 12.04
CA THR A 32 10.42 -8.61 13.25
C THR A 32 11.46 -9.71 13.08
N ALA A 33 12.51 -9.69 13.89
CA ALA A 33 13.60 -10.67 13.85
C ALA A 33 13.16 -12.07 14.33
N GLY A 34 13.86 -13.11 13.87
CA GLY A 34 13.70 -14.48 14.37
C GLY A 34 12.49 -15.24 13.83
N ARG A 35 11.80 -14.70 12.82
CA ARG A 35 10.68 -15.35 12.14
C ARG A 35 11.00 -15.49 10.65
N ASP A 36 10.68 -16.63 10.05
CA ASP A 36 10.59 -16.74 8.60
C ASP A 36 9.28 -16.10 8.13
N GLY A 37 9.30 -15.34 7.03
CA GLY A 37 8.10 -14.62 6.63
C GLY A 37 8.19 -13.91 5.30
N PHE A 38 7.08 -13.27 4.95
CA PHE A 38 6.88 -12.53 3.73
C PHE A 38 7.39 -11.09 3.85
N ARG A 39 7.60 -10.46 2.70
CA ARG A 39 7.86 -9.03 2.55
C ARG A 39 6.72 -8.41 1.76
N ASP A 40 6.09 -7.41 2.33
CA ASP A 40 5.17 -6.51 1.63
C ASP A 40 5.84 -5.14 1.49
N GLU A 41 5.64 -4.49 0.36
CA GLU A 41 6.20 -3.16 0.07
C GLU A 41 5.17 -2.31 -0.67
N ILE A 42 5.00 -1.07 -0.23
CA ILE A 42 4.16 -0.08 -0.89
C ILE A 42 4.97 1.20 -1.07
N ASP A 43 5.15 1.58 -2.33
CA ASP A 43 5.62 2.90 -2.72
C ASP A 43 4.43 3.78 -3.08
N ALA A 44 4.33 4.94 -2.41
CA ALA A 44 3.25 5.88 -2.64
C ALA A 44 3.78 7.28 -2.99
N THR A 45 3.07 7.96 -3.88
CA THR A 45 3.30 9.38 -4.19
C THR A 45 1.95 10.09 -4.30
N LEU A 46 1.77 11.17 -3.55
CA LEU A 46 0.57 12.01 -3.56
C LEU A 46 0.98 13.49 -3.54
N GLY A 47 0.91 14.15 -4.70
CA GLY A 47 1.49 15.48 -4.87
C GLY A 47 3.00 15.44 -4.62
N GLU A 48 3.49 16.26 -3.70
CA GLU A 48 4.91 16.31 -3.29
C GLU A 48 5.26 15.25 -2.22
N LEU A 49 4.27 14.59 -1.62
CA LEU A 49 4.51 13.56 -0.61
C LEU A 49 4.93 12.27 -1.29
N ARG A 50 6.11 11.77 -0.93
CA ARG A 50 6.64 10.48 -1.36
C ARG A 50 7.07 9.67 -0.15
N HIS A 51 6.64 8.42 -0.08
CA HIS A 51 7.00 7.53 1.01
C HIS A 51 7.01 6.08 0.56
N SER A 52 7.92 5.30 1.13
CA SER A 52 8.04 3.85 0.90
C SER A 52 7.99 3.15 2.24
N VAL A 53 7.12 2.15 2.35
CA VAL A 53 6.99 1.35 3.57
C VAL A 53 7.22 -0.12 3.22
N ILE A 54 8.19 -0.72 3.88
CA ILE A 54 8.55 -2.13 3.77
C ILE A 54 8.21 -2.83 5.08
N ILE A 55 7.45 -3.90 4.97
CA ILE A 55 7.09 -4.76 6.11
C ILE A 55 7.67 -6.14 5.88
N GLU A 56 8.56 -6.58 6.76
CA GLU A 56 9.13 -7.91 6.71
C GLU A 56 8.77 -8.69 7.96
N ARG A 57 8.18 -9.88 7.77
CA ARG A 57 8.02 -10.91 8.82
C ARG A 57 7.22 -10.40 10.04
N SER A 58 6.46 -9.32 9.84
CA SER A 58 5.66 -8.64 10.85
C SER A 58 4.20 -8.53 10.41
N ALA A 59 3.31 -8.29 11.36
CA ALA A 59 1.92 -7.95 11.04
C ALA A 59 1.88 -6.54 10.44
N ALA A 60 1.10 -6.36 9.36
CA ALA A 60 0.94 -5.06 8.76
C ALA A 60 0.22 -4.10 9.72
N PRO A 61 0.75 -2.89 10.00
CA PRO A 61 0.01 -1.85 10.69
C PRO A 61 -1.31 -1.55 9.98
N PRO A 62 -2.35 -1.09 10.71
CA PRO A 62 -3.67 -0.82 10.14
C PRO A 62 -3.64 0.11 8.92
N ALA A 63 -2.79 1.15 8.99
CA ALA A 63 -2.50 2.10 7.92
C ALA A 63 -2.08 1.40 6.61
N PHE A 64 -1.05 0.57 6.69
CA PHE A 64 -0.53 -0.21 5.55
C PHE A 64 -1.58 -1.20 5.04
N ALA A 65 -2.23 -1.93 5.94
CA ALA A 65 -3.23 -2.93 5.59
C ALA A 65 -4.43 -2.32 4.83
N ARG A 66 -4.85 -1.09 5.21
CA ARG A 66 -5.91 -0.36 4.53
C ARG A 66 -5.54 0.02 3.10
N VAL A 67 -4.35 0.58 2.90
CA VAL A 67 -3.85 0.92 1.56
C VAL A 67 -3.73 -0.34 0.70
N ARG A 68 -3.15 -1.42 1.24
CA ARG A 68 -3.07 -2.71 0.54
C ARG A 68 -4.44 -3.24 0.14
N ALA A 69 -5.42 -3.19 1.05
CA ALA A 69 -6.80 -3.63 0.75
C ALA A 69 -7.45 -2.78 -0.33
N ALA A 70 -7.27 -1.46 -0.30
CA ALA A 70 -7.75 -0.56 -1.34
C ALA A 70 -7.11 -0.88 -2.70
N LEU A 71 -5.78 -1.07 -2.75
CA LEU A 71 -5.07 -1.47 -3.97
C LEU A 71 -5.60 -2.80 -4.53
N MET A 72 -5.80 -3.81 -3.67
CA MET A 72 -6.32 -5.12 -4.10
C MET A 72 -7.76 -5.04 -4.61
N ALA A 73 -8.63 -4.28 -3.93
CA ALA A 73 -10.01 -4.05 -4.37
C ALA A 73 -10.05 -3.30 -5.70
N LEU A 74 -9.20 -2.29 -5.86
CA LEU A 74 -9.07 -1.49 -7.08
C LEU A 74 -8.43 -2.29 -8.21
N ALA A 75 -7.54 -3.24 -7.94
CA ALA A 75 -6.94 -4.09 -8.97
C ALA A 75 -7.96 -5.01 -9.66
N GLY A 76 -9.06 -5.36 -8.98
CA GLY A 76 -10.10 -6.28 -9.45
C GLY A 76 -9.68 -7.77 -9.34
N PRO A 77 -10.63 -8.72 -9.49
CA PRO A 77 -10.31 -10.14 -9.49
C PRO A 77 -9.57 -10.56 -10.76
N PRO A 78 -8.74 -11.60 -10.66
CA PRO A 78 -7.33 -11.49 -10.34
C PRO A 78 -6.52 -10.98 -11.55
N PHE A 79 -5.21 -10.88 -11.41
CA PHE A 79 -4.26 -11.55 -12.33
C PHE A 79 -4.92 -12.31 -13.51
N SER A 80 -5.40 -11.57 -14.51
CA SER A 80 -6.13 -12.15 -15.64
C SER A 80 -5.10 -12.62 -16.65
N ALA A 81 -4.72 -13.89 -16.53
CA ALA A 81 -3.93 -14.75 -17.44
C ALA A 81 -2.65 -14.16 -18.07
#